data_AF-A0A7C7T8K2-F1
#
_entry.id   AF-A0A7C7T8K2-F1
#
_cell.length_a   1.000
_cell.length_b   1.000
_cell.length_c   1.000
_cell.angle_alpha   90.00
_cell.angle_beta   90.00
_cell.angle_gamma   90.00
#
_symmetry.space_group_name_H-M   'P 1'
#
loop_
_entity.id
_entity.type
_entity.pdbx_description
1 polymer ?
#
loop_
_entity_poly.entity_id
_entity_poly.type
_entity_poly.pdbx_seq_one_letter_code
_entity_poly.pdbx_strand_id
1 'polypeptide(L)'
;MAPNEYGGIEFHPDSLTDARWKVWKTMKIPESLRSGVYAIRLKAGKGELGEEYIVFFVRPKKSKSKLCFLVPTATYLAYANEKLSFDAQIIQPMTGQPPIITDIDIERYKNPEFGLSTYDKFDDGSGVCFSSYKRPILNMRPKYRISSMGITWCFPADLSIIGWLEH
;
A
#
# COMPACT_ATOMS: atom_id res chain seq x y z
N MET A 1 -18.04 -30.60 7.02
CA MET A 1 -17.10 -29.67 7.69
C MET A 1 -16.99 -30.08 9.15
N ALA A 2 -15.81 -30.01 9.78
CA ALA A 2 -15.54 -30.49 11.14
C ALA A 2 -15.07 -29.36 12.08
N PRO A 3 -15.96 -28.46 12.55
CA PRO A 3 -15.58 -27.31 13.37
C PRO A 3 -14.81 -27.66 14.66
N ASN A 4 -15.08 -28.85 15.22
CA ASN A 4 -14.40 -29.36 16.41
C ASN A 4 -12.90 -29.63 16.21
N GLU A 5 -12.42 -29.63 14.96
CA GLU A 5 -11.02 -29.86 14.61
C GLU A 5 -10.24 -28.56 14.30
N TYR A 6 -10.91 -27.40 14.24
CA TYR A 6 -10.32 -26.12 13.79
C TYR A 6 -10.51 -24.99 14.81
N GLY A 7 -10.20 -25.27 16.09
CA GLY A 7 -10.25 -24.28 17.18
C GLY A 7 -8.94 -23.53 17.43
N GLY A 8 -7.90 -23.76 16.62
CA GLY A 8 -6.59 -23.15 16.78
C GLY A 8 -6.58 -21.67 16.41
N ILE A 9 -5.73 -20.89 17.09
CA ILE A 9 -5.43 -19.50 16.75
C ILE A 9 -3.92 -19.42 16.52
N GLU A 10 -3.52 -18.93 15.34
CA GLU A 10 -2.13 -18.68 15.02
C GLU A 10 -1.77 -17.23 15.42
N PHE A 11 -0.67 -17.08 16.16
CA PHE A 11 -0.19 -15.79 16.63
C PHE A 11 1.15 -15.49 16.01
N HIS A 12 1.23 -14.39 15.27
CA HIS A 12 2.48 -13.92 14.67
C HIS A 12 2.91 -12.61 15.35
N PRO A 13 4.15 -12.50 15.84
CA PRO A 13 4.64 -11.35 16.61
C PRO A 13 4.64 -10.04 15.81
N ASP A 14 4.72 -10.16 14.50
CA ASP A 14 4.80 -9.12 13.48
C ASP A 14 3.47 -8.92 12.72
N SER A 15 2.38 -9.50 13.21
CA SER A 15 1.04 -9.26 12.68
C SER A 15 0.54 -7.83 12.97
N LEU A 16 0.02 -7.15 11.94
CA LEU A 16 -0.53 -5.80 12.08
C LEU A 16 -1.80 -5.61 11.24
N THR A 17 -2.92 -5.34 11.91
CA THR A 17 -4.21 -5.05 11.26
C THR A 17 -4.74 -3.65 11.56
N ASP A 18 -4.24 -2.97 12.59
CA ASP A 18 -4.59 -1.59 12.93
C ASP A 18 -3.47 -0.97 13.77
N ALA A 19 -2.85 0.10 13.27
CA ALA A 19 -1.79 0.82 13.97
C ALA A 19 -2.30 1.47 15.28
N ARG A 20 -3.63 1.69 15.40
CA ARG A 20 -4.28 2.27 16.58
C ARG A 20 -3.65 3.59 17.05
N TRP A 21 -3.04 4.33 16.12
CA TRP A 21 -2.50 5.66 16.40
C TRP A 21 -3.61 6.62 16.81
N LYS A 22 -3.29 7.55 17.72
CA LYS A 22 -4.20 8.61 18.10
C LYS A 22 -4.50 9.48 16.88
N VAL A 23 -5.78 9.64 16.55
CA VAL A 23 -6.21 10.55 15.48
C VAL A 23 -5.77 11.97 15.82
N TRP A 24 -4.93 12.54 14.97
CA TRP A 24 -4.42 13.91 15.17
C TRP A 24 -5.35 14.97 14.58
N LYS A 25 -5.93 14.71 13.40
CA LYS A 25 -6.83 15.64 12.72
C LYS A 25 -7.85 14.89 11.87
N THR A 26 -9.04 15.46 11.77
CA THR A 26 -10.12 14.97 10.90
C THR A 26 -10.47 16.03 9.87
N MET A 27 -10.86 15.59 8.67
CA MET A 27 -11.33 16.47 7.60
C MET A 27 -12.65 15.94 7.06
N LYS A 28 -13.64 16.83 6.90
CA LYS A 28 -14.86 16.52 6.16
C LYS A 28 -14.63 16.79 4.68
N ILE A 29 -14.89 15.80 3.82
CA ILE A 29 -14.80 15.97 2.38
C ILE A 29 -15.91 16.92 1.89
N PRO A 30 -15.60 17.99 1.13
CA PRO A 30 -16.61 18.89 0.59
C PRO A 30 -17.61 18.16 -0.33
N GLU A 31 -18.88 18.54 -0.27
CA GLU A 31 -19.91 17.90 -1.11
C GLU A 31 -19.75 18.19 -2.60
N SER A 32 -19.09 19.30 -2.93
CA SER A 32 -18.76 19.72 -4.29
C SER A 32 -17.54 19.00 -4.86
N LEU A 33 -16.79 18.25 -4.05
CA LEU A 33 -15.60 17.56 -4.52
C LEU A 33 -15.99 16.46 -5.52
N ARG A 34 -15.37 16.48 -6.70
CA ARG A 34 -15.64 15.50 -7.75
C ARG A 34 -15.24 14.10 -7.27
N SER A 35 -15.91 13.07 -7.80
CA SER A 35 -15.41 11.70 -7.68
C SER A 35 -14.01 11.61 -8.27
N GLY A 36 -13.09 10.90 -7.62
CA GLY A 36 -11.71 10.79 -8.10
C GLY A 36 -10.74 10.26 -7.07
N VAL A 37 -9.47 10.25 -7.47
CA VAL A 37 -8.32 9.89 -6.65
C VAL A 37 -7.74 11.16 -6.02
N TYR A 38 -7.58 11.16 -4.70
CA TYR A 38 -7.05 12.30 -3.97
C TYR A 38 -5.97 11.85 -2.99
N ALA A 39 -5.15 12.78 -2.54
CA ALA A 39 -4.21 12.54 -1.46
C ALA A 39 -4.09 13.77 -0.55
N ILE A 40 -3.95 13.54 0.75
CA ILE A 40 -3.47 14.57 1.67
C ILE A 40 -1.94 14.51 1.63
N ARG A 41 -1.32 15.55 1.07
CA ARG A 41 0.13 15.71 1.04
C ARG A 41 0.61 16.33 2.35
N LEU A 42 1.38 15.58 3.12
CA LEU A 42 2.05 16.05 4.32
C LEU A 42 3.52 16.33 4.00
N LYS A 43 4.08 17.36 4.64
CA LYS A 43 5.49 17.71 4.52
C LYS A 43 6.07 17.94 5.91
N ALA A 44 7.12 17.19 6.23
CA ALA A 44 7.88 17.28 7.46
C ALA A 44 9.37 17.10 7.11
N GLY A 45 10.11 18.20 6.93
CA GLY A 45 11.53 18.15 6.57
C GLY A 45 11.81 18.33 5.07
N LYS A 46 12.96 17.81 4.62
CA LYS A 46 13.48 17.93 3.24
C LYS A 46 13.59 16.56 2.58
N GLY A 47 13.64 16.54 1.25
CA GLY A 47 13.77 15.30 0.47
C GLY A 47 12.49 14.48 0.42
N GLU A 48 12.59 13.27 -0.12
CA GLU A 48 11.44 12.37 -0.33
C GLU A 48 10.91 11.77 0.97
N LEU A 49 11.80 11.49 1.94
CA LEU A 49 11.40 10.98 3.26
C LEU A 49 10.59 11.99 4.07
N GLY A 50 10.77 13.29 3.79
CA GLY A 50 10.00 14.36 4.43
C GLY A 50 8.62 14.59 3.81
N GLU A 51 8.18 13.74 2.89
CA GLU A 51 6.92 13.87 2.18
C GLU A 51 6.07 12.60 2.28
N GLU A 52 4.79 12.77 2.62
CA GLU A 52 3.83 11.68 2.70
C GLU A 52 2.56 12.01 1.92
N TYR A 53 1.93 10.99 1.33
CA TYR A 53 0.66 11.07 0.62
C TYR A 53 -0.33 10.08 1.22
N ILE A 54 -1.28 10.58 2.00
CA ILE A 54 -2.41 9.78 2.48
C ILE A 54 -3.44 9.75 1.37
N VAL A 55 -3.38 8.71 0.53
CA VAL A 55 -4.24 8.53 -0.65
C VAL A 55 -5.62 8.05 -0.25
N PHE A 56 -6.67 8.69 -0.75
CA PHE A 56 -8.06 8.27 -0.56
C PHE A 56 -8.88 8.44 -1.83
N PHE A 57 -10.02 7.76 -1.89
CA PHE A 57 -10.88 7.72 -3.08
C PHE A 57 -12.23 8.33 -2.76
N VAL A 58 -12.64 9.31 -3.56
CA VAL A 58 -13.94 9.98 -3.42
C VAL A 58 -14.89 9.35 -4.43
N ARG A 59 -16.01 8.81 -3.92
CA ARG A 59 -17.09 8.26 -4.76
C ARG A 59 -18.14 9.32 -5.03
N PRO A 60 -18.86 9.27 -6.17
CA PRO A 60 -19.92 10.22 -6.43
C PRO A 60 -21.14 9.90 -5.55
N LYS A 61 -21.85 10.93 -5.05
CA LYS A 61 -23.13 10.73 -4.34
C LYS A 61 -24.20 10.10 -5.26
N LYS A 62 -24.18 10.48 -6.54
CA LYS A 62 -25.02 9.91 -7.61
C LYS A 62 -24.15 9.77 -8.86
N SER A 63 -24.16 8.61 -9.49
CA SER A 63 -23.40 8.40 -10.73
C SER A 63 -23.94 9.32 -11.83
N LYS A 64 -23.05 10.10 -12.45
CA LYS A 64 -23.35 10.95 -13.61
C LYS A 64 -22.45 10.67 -14.81
N SER A 65 -21.43 9.82 -14.63
CA SER A 65 -20.47 9.47 -15.68
C SER A 65 -20.90 8.20 -16.40
N LYS A 66 -20.60 8.10 -17.70
CA LYS A 66 -20.72 6.87 -18.47
C LYS A 66 -19.58 5.88 -18.20
N LEU A 67 -18.49 6.37 -17.59
CA LEU A 67 -17.29 5.61 -17.29
C LEU A 67 -17.15 5.44 -15.77
N CYS A 68 -16.74 4.24 -15.37
CA CYS A 68 -16.40 3.90 -13.99
C CYS A 68 -14.98 3.32 -13.98
N PHE A 69 -14.09 3.91 -13.19
CA PHE A 69 -12.80 3.32 -12.88
C PHE A 69 -12.89 2.58 -11.54
N LEU A 70 -12.78 1.25 -11.59
CA LEU A 70 -12.75 0.41 -10.40
C LEU A 70 -11.34 0.41 -9.83
N VAL A 71 -11.13 1.16 -8.76
CA VAL A 71 -9.84 1.19 -8.06
C VAL A 71 -9.57 -0.18 -7.42
N PRO A 72 -8.48 -0.88 -7.79
CA PRO A 72 -8.17 -2.24 -7.31
C PRO A 72 -7.57 -2.22 -5.89
N THR A 73 -8.34 -1.71 -4.92
CA THR A 73 -7.93 -1.55 -3.53
C THR A 73 -7.53 -2.88 -2.85
N ALA A 74 -8.15 -4.00 -3.24
CA ALA A 74 -7.75 -5.32 -2.75
C ALA A 74 -6.31 -5.67 -3.19
N THR A 75 -5.94 -5.39 -4.44
CA THR A 75 -4.57 -5.59 -4.94
C THR A 75 -3.59 -4.67 -4.24
N TYR A 76 -3.97 -3.40 -4.01
CA TYR A 76 -3.11 -2.46 -3.27
C TYR A 76 -2.82 -2.96 -1.86
N LEU A 77 -3.82 -3.55 -1.19
CA LEU A 77 -3.64 -4.15 0.14
C LEU A 77 -2.83 -5.44 0.08
N ALA A 78 -2.99 -6.27 -0.94
CA ALA A 78 -2.18 -7.48 -1.12
C ALA A 78 -0.69 -7.13 -1.20
N TYR A 79 -0.32 -6.09 -1.94
CA TYR A 79 1.07 -5.64 -2.08
C TYR A 79 1.53 -4.67 -0.98
N ALA A 80 0.66 -4.26 -0.05
CA ALA A 80 0.95 -3.17 0.88
C ALA A 80 2.23 -3.43 1.69
N ASN A 81 3.21 -2.55 1.51
CA ASN A 81 4.54 -2.61 2.14
C ASN A 81 5.39 -3.86 1.81
N GLU A 82 5.25 -4.48 0.64
CA GLU A 82 6.08 -5.62 0.22
C GLU A 82 7.60 -5.35 0.34
N LYS A 83 8.38 -6.35 0.81
CA LYS A 83 9.86 -6.32 0.91
C LYS A 83 10.54 -7.41 0.08
N LEU A 84 9.91 -7.90 -0.98
CA LEU A 84 10.42 -9.05 -1.72
C LEU A 84 11.84 -8.81 -2.28
N SER A 85 12.17 -7.56 -2.62
CA SER A 85 13.52 -7.21 -3.10
C SER A 85 14.63 -7.38 -2.06
N PHE A 86 14.28 -7.48 -0.77
CA PHE A 86 15.21 -7.73 0.33
C PHE A 86 15.21 -9.20 0.74
N ASP A 87 14.02 -9.80 0.88
CA ASP A 87 13.87 -11.11 1.54
C ASP A 87 13.76 -12.29 0.57
N ALA A 88 13.32 -12.04 -0.68
CA ALA A 88 13.03 -13.11 -1.65
C ALA A 88 14.12 -13.21 -2.71
N GLN A 89 14.99 -14.22 -2.57
CA GLN A 89 16.10 -14.51 -3.51
C GLN A 89 15.66 -14.69 -4.97
N ILE A 90 14.40 -15.09 -5.20
CA ILE A 90 13.85 -15.31 -6.54
C ILE A 90 13.58 -14.00 -7.31
N ILE A 91 13.53 -12.85 -6.65
CA ILE A 91 13.14 -11.59 -7.30
C ILE A 91 14.14 -11.16 -8.35
N GLN A 92 15.44 -11.15 -8.04
CA GLN A 92 16.47 -10.75 -9.01
C GLN A 92 16.48 -11.59 -10.30
N PRO A 93 16.46 -12.94 -10.25
CA PRO A 93 16.35 -13.74 -11.47
C PRO A 93 14.99 -13.60 -12.17
N MET A 94 13.90 -13.38 -11.42
CA MET A 94 12.57 -13.17 -11.99
C MET A 94 12.46 -11.85 -12.75
N THR A 95 13.04 -10.77 -12.24
CA THR A 95 13.02 -9.44 -12.87
C THR A 95 14.13 -9.27 -13.90
N GLY A 96 15.14 -10.15 -13.92
CA GLY A 96 16.26 -10.11 -14.85
C GLY A 96 17.22 -8.94 -14.61
N GLN A 97 17.17 -8.30 -13.43
CA GLN A 97 18.01 -7.15 -13.07
C GLN A 97 18.21 -7.04 -11.56
N PRO A 98 19.32 -6.44 -11.08
CA PRO A 98 19.46 -6.06 -9.68
C PRO A 98 18.34 -5.11 -9.24
N PRO A 99 17.91 -5.17 -7.96
CA PRO A 99 16.89 -4.25 -7.46
C PRO A 99 17.40 -2.80 -7.42
N ILE A 100 16.48 -1.86 -7.65
CA ILE A 100 16.71 -0.41 -7.58
C ILE A 100 16.10 0.07 -6.25
N ILE A 101 16.93 0.13 -5.22
CA ILE A 101 16.53 0.48 -3.85
C ILE A 101 16.55 2.01 -3.64
N THR A 102 15.50 2.56 -3.06
CA THR A 102 15.40 3.96 -2.65
C THR A 102 15.44 4.13 -1.13
N ASP A 103 15.61 5.36 -0.65
CA ASP A 103 15.52 5.68 0.78
C ASP A 103 14.17 5.24 1.39
N ILE A 104 13.07 5.31 0.64
CA ILE A 104 11.75 4.87 1.11
C ILE A 104 11.75 3.38 1.40
N ASP A 105 12.41 2.58 0.56
CA ASP A 105 12.50 1.12 0.72
C ASP A 105 13.35 0.76 1.92
N ILE A 106 14.45 1.48 2.13
CA ILE A 106 15.33 1.33 3.30
C ILE A 106 14.57 1.68 4.58
N GLU A 107 13.86 2.81 4.62
CA GLU A 107 13.09 3.22 5.79
C GLU A 107 11.96 2.25 6.07
N ARG A 108 11.26 1.75 5.05
CA ARG A 108 10.28 0.67 5.25
C ARG A 108 10.91 -0.57 5.88
N TYR A 109 12.07 -1.00 5.38
CA TYR A 109 12.73 -2.22 5.83
C TYR A 109 13.25 -2.11 7.28
N LYS A 110 13.72 -0.92 7.69
CA LYS A 110 14.16 -0.65 9.07
C LYS A 110 13.02 -0.58 10.09
N ASN A 111 11.79 -0.30 9.64
CA ASN A 111 10.62 -0.05 10.49
C ASN A 111 9.55 -1.13 10.28
N PRO A 112 9.76 -2.36 10.83
CA PRO A 112 8.83 -3.49 10.66
C PRO A 112 7.43 -3.21 11.23
N GLU A 113 7.28 -2.20 12.10
CA GLU A 113 5.99 -1.76 12.63
C GLU A 113 5.03 -1.19 11.58
N PHE A 114 5.48 -0.98 10.34
CA PHE A 114 4.58 -0.68 9.22
C PHE A 114 3.87 -1.93 8.68
N GLY A 115 4.24 -3.12 9.16
CA GLY A 115 3.63 -4.41 8.83
C GLY A 115 3.98 -4.93 7.44
N LEU A 116 3.46 -6.11 7.13
CA LEU A 116 3.86 -6.92 5.99
C LEU A 116 2.86 -6.91 4.83
N SER A 117 3.32 -7.25 3.63
CA SER A 117 2.50 -7.58 2.46
C SER A 117 2.00 -9.03 2.55
N THR A 118 0.93 -9.38 1.82
CA THR A 118 0.50 -10.78 1.70
C THR A 118 1.47 -11.64 0.87
N TYR A 119 2.45 -11.00 0.22
CA TYR A 119 3.54 -11.68 -0.48
C TYR A 119 4.74 -11.97 0.43
N ASP A 120 4.81 -11.33 1.60
CA ASP A 120 5.86 -11.57 2.57
C ASP A 120 5.52 -12.78 3.46
N LYS A 121 6.43 -13.10 4.38
CA LYS A 121 6.24 -14.09 5.43
C LYS A 121 6.36 -13.43 6.78
N PHE A 122 5.63 -13.96 7.75
CA PHE A 122 5.87 -13.67 9.16
C PHE A 122 7.26 -14.19 9.59
N ASP A 123 7.76 -13.70 10.72
CA ASP A 123 9.05 -14.10 11.30
C ASP A 123 9.17 -15.61 11.56
N ASP A 124 8.04 -16.30 11.78
CA ASP A 124 7.97 -17.76 11.94
C ASP A 124 7.97 -18.54 10.61
N GLY A 125 7.95 -17.84 9.47
CA GLY A 125 7.96 -18.39 8.12
C GLY A 125 6.58 -18.66 7.53
N SER A 126 5.48 -18.51 8.29
CA SER A 126 4.11 -18.62 7.79
C SER A 126 3.80 -17.48 6.80
N GLY A 127 2.90 -17.75 5.86
CA GLY A 127 2.46 -16.75 4.88
C GLY A 127 1.54 -15.71 5.53
N VAL A 128 1.65 -14.45 5.10
CA VAL A 128 0.80 -13.37 5.61
C VAL A 128 -0.58 -13.41 4.93
N CYS A 129 -1.62 -13.78 5.67
CA CYS A 129 -2.98 -13.89 5.13
C CYS A 129 -3.83 -12.61 5.25
N PHE A 130 -3.42 -11.67 6.10
CA PHE A 130 -4.20 -10.46 6.39
C PHE A 130 -3.38 -9.20 6.11
N SER A 131 -4.00 -8.24 5.44
CA SER A 131 -3.45 -6.90 5.23
C SER A 131 -4.53 -5.86 5.50
N SER A 132 -4.12 -4.68 5.96
CA SER A 132 -5.03 -3.61 6.39
C SER A 132 -4.63 -2.26 5.82
N TYR A 133 -5.65 -1.43 5.62
CA TYR A 133 -5.52 -0.01 5.25
C TYR A 133 -5.26 0.89 6.48
N LYS A 134 -5.45 0.40 7.71
CA LYS A 134 -5.31 1.17 8.96
C LYS A 134 -3.87 1.24 9.47
N ARG A 135 -2.91 1.33 8.56
CA ARG A 135 -1.47 1.44 8.81
C ARG A 135 -0.85 2.29 7.70
N PRO A 136 0.35 2.88 7.88
CA PRO A 136 1.05 3.54 6.79
C PRO A 136 1.37 2.55 5.66
N ILE A 137 0.95 2.85 4.43
CA ILE A 137 1.26 2.04 3.24
C ILE A 137 2.14 2.87 2.31
N LEU A 138 3.46 2.64 2.37
CA LEU A 138 4.46 3.49 1.71
C LEU A 138 4.45 3.32 0.19
N ASN A 139 4.20 2.10 -0.28
CA ASN A 139 4.10 1.81 -1.72
C ASN A 139 2.74 2.20 -2.34
N MET A 140 1.85 2.84 -1.57
CA MET A 140 0.68 3.56 -2.08
C MET A 140 0.95 5.05 -2.33
N ARG A 141 2.18 5.55 -2.15
CA ARG A 141 2.52 6.94 -2.50
C ARG A 141 2.56 7.10 -4.03
N PRO A 142 2.00 8.19 -4.61
CA PRO A 142 1.88 8.37 -6.06
C PRO A 142 3.24 8.42 -6.80
N LYS A 143 4.30 8.82 -6.10
CA LYS A 143 5.66 8.91 -6.65
C LYS A 143 6.46 7.62 -6.50
N TYR A 144 5.94 6.64 -5.78
CA TYR A 144 6.67 5.41 -5.48
C TYR A 144 7.00 4.63 -6.77
N ARG A 145 8.14 3.95 -6.73
CA ARG A 145 8.62 3.02 -7.76
C ARG A 145 9.01 1.73 -7.03
N ILE A 146 8.53 0.59 -7.49
CA ILE A 146 8.77 -0.68 -6.85
C ILE A 146 10.26 -1.02 -6.90
N SER A 147 10.82 -1.43 -5.77
CA SER A 147 12.26 -1.66 -5.62
C SER A 147 12.80 -2.77 -6.52
N SER A 148 11.95 -3.68 -6.98
CA SER A 148 12.36 -4.84 -7.80
C SER A 148 12.74 -4.47 -9.24
N MET A 149 12.21 -3.37 -9.77
CA MET A 149 12.32 -2.99 -11.19
C MET A 149 12.46 -1.48 -11.41
N GLY A 150 12.28 -0.64 -10.39
CA GLY A 150 12.30 0.82 -10.53
C GLY A 150 11.14 1.41 -11.33
N ILE A 151 10.05 0.66 -11.52
CA ILE A 151 8.85 1.10 -12.27
C ILE A 151 7.66 1.40 -11.35
N THR A 152 6.63 2.04 -11.89
CA THR A 152 5.33 2.13 -11.22
C THR A 152 4.72 0.75 -11.03
N TRP A 153 4.13 0.48 -9.87
CA TRP A 153 3.40 -0.76 -9.59
C TRP A 153 2.15 -0.47 -8.77
N CYS A 154 1.05 -1.19 -8.97
CA CYS A 154 -0.21 -0.96 -8.27
C CYS A 154 -0.67 0.51 -8.39
N PHE A 155 -0.90 1.22 -7.27
CA PHE A 155 -1.49 2.56 -7.27
C PHE A 155 -0.76 3.57 -8.17
N PRO A 156 0.58 3.75 -8.06
CA PRO A 156 1.32 4.59 -9.00
C PRO A 156 1.14 4.24 -10.49
N ALA A 157 0.94 2.96 -10.83
CA ALA A 157 0.77 2.54 -12.23
C ALA A 157 -0.61 2.97 -12.74
N ASP A 158 -1.64 2.77 -11.91
CA ASP A 158 -3.02 3.14 -12.21
C ASP A 158 -3.22 4.65 -12.37
N LEU A 159 -2.34 5.47 -11.78
CA LEU A 159 -2.33 6.92 -12.03
C LEU A 159 -2.07 7.26 -13.50
N SER A 160 -1.43 6.39 -14.28
CA SER A 160 -1.30 6.57 -15.73
C SER A 160 -2.66 6.51 -16.44
N ILE A 161 -3.54 5.60 -16.00
CA ILE A 161 -4.91 5.48 -16.52
C ILE A 161 -5.71 6.72 -16.13
N ILE A 162 -5.58 7.17 -14.88
CA ILE A 162 -6.24 8.40 -14.41
C ILE A 162 -5.75 9.61 -15.19
N GLY A 163 -4.45 9.74 -15.40
CA GLY A 163 -3.87 10.82 -16.21
C GLY A 163 -4.43 10.82 -17.62
N TRP A 164 -4.53 9.65 -18.27
CA TRP A 164 -5.13 9.54 -19.60
C TRP A 164 -6.62 9.89 -19.64
N LEU A 165 -7.40 9.54 -18.60
CA LEU A 165 -8.84 9.85 -18.55
C LEU A 165 -9.16 11.33 -18.26
N GLU A 166 -8.20 12.07 -17.68
CA GLU A 166 -8.36 13.48 -17.30
C GLU A 166 -7.83 14.46 -18.37
N HIS A 167 -7.17 13.95 -19.42
CA HIS A 167 -6.60 14.72 -20.53
C HIS A 167 -7.36 14.44 -21.84
#